data_AF-A0A836VJJ0-F1
#
_entry.id   AF-A0A836VJJ0-F1
#
_cell.length_a   1.000
_cell.length_b   1.000
_cell.length_c   1.000
_cell.angle_alpha   90.00
_cell.angle_beta   90.00
_cell.angle_gamma   90.00
#
_symmetry.space_group_name_H-M   'P 1'
#
loop_
_entity.id
_entity.type
_entity.pdbx_description
1 polymer ?
#
loop_
_entity_poly.entity_id
_entity_poly.type
_entity_poly.pdbx_seq_one_letter_code
_entity_poly.pdbx_strand_id
1 'polypeptide(L)'
;EKAIEALGVDAAARIEVRSFETLLMKFTKDCGASIIIRGLRAVSDFEYEFQMAGMNVHLDPEVETVFLMASEQTQFVSSRLVKEICLLGGDITDFVPGNVKERLLERVETERQKNSNK
;
A
#
# COMPACT_ATOMS: atom_id res chain seq x y z
N GLU A 1 -9.58 0.85 12.70
CA GLU A 1 -9.57 -0.02 13.90
C GLU A 1 -10.64 -1.11 13.86
N LYS A 2 -11.94 -0.80 13.72
CA LYS A 2 -13.01 -1.82 13.70
C LYS A 2 -12.82 -3.00 12.72
N ALA A 3 -12.27 -2.75 11.53
CA ALA A 3 -12.02 -3.81 10.54
C ALA A 3 -10.91 -4.79 10.96
N ILE A 4 -9.90 -4.31 11.71
CA ILE A 4 -8.81 -5.15 12.21
C ILE A 4 -9.28 -5.97 13.42
N GLU A 5 -10.09 -5.37 14.30
CA GLU A 5 -10.75 -6.12 15.40
C GLU A 5 -11.65 -7.24 14.87
N ALA A 6 -12.36 -6.99 13.76
CA ALA A 6 -13.23 -7.99 13.12
C ALA A 6 -12.46 -9.19 12.55
N LEU A 7 -11.15 -9.07 12.29
CA LEU A 7 -10.30 -10.18 11.85
C LEU A 7 -9.91 -11.13 13.00
N GLY A 8 -10.29 -10.81 14.24
CA GLY A 8 -10.01 -11.63 15.43
C GLY A 8 -8.57 -11.50 15.93
N VAL A 9 -8.33 -12.02 17.15
CA VAL A 9 -7.03 -11.92 17.85
C VAL A 9 -5.86 -12.56 17.08
N ASP A 10 -6.17 -13.51 16.19
CA ASP A 10 -5.19 -14.22 15.35
C ASP A 10 -4.92 -13.55 13.99
N ALA A 11 -5.53 -12.38 13.71
CA ALA A 11 -5.32 -11.66 12.45
C ALA A 11 -3.84 -11.38 12.17
N ALA A 12 -3.11 -10.96 13.20
CA ALA A 12 -1.68 -10.70 13.10
C ALA A 12 -0.85 -11.97 12.80
N ALA A 13 -1.33 -13.15 13.21
CA ALA A 13 -0.69 -14.43 12.89
C ALA A 13 -0.94 -14.88 11.44
N ARG A 14 -1.91 -14.29 10.75
CA ARG A 14 -2.29 -14.62 9.36
C ARG A 14 -1.75 -13.63 8.32
N ILE A 15 -1.04 -12.58 8.75
CA ILE A 15 -0.51 -11.54 7.88
C ILE A 15 1.02 -11.54 8.00
N GLU A 16 1.69 -11.78 6.88
CA GLU A 16 3.15 -11.71 6.79
C GLU A 16 3.56 -10.56 5.87
N VAL A 17 4.55 -9.78 6.29
CA VAL A 17 5.15 -8.70 5.49
C VAL A 17 6.50 -9.17 4.96
N ARG A 18 6.63 -9.25 3.64
CA ARG A 18 7.88 -9.64 2.95
C ARG A 18 8.24 -8.63 1.88
N SER A 19 9.53 -8.29 1.80
CA SER A 19 10.10 -7.59 0.65
C SER A 19 10.55 -8.59 -0.41
N PHE A 20 10.53 -8.17 -1.67
CA PHE A 20 11.02 -8.97 -2.80
C PHE A 20 11.66 -8.07 -3.85
N GLU A 21 12.63 -8.62 -4.59
CA GLU A 21 13.35 -7.93 -5.68
C GLU A 21 13.20 -8.66 -7.02
N THR A 22 12.28 -9.62 -7.10
CA THR A 22 11.96 -10.41 -8.30
C THR A 22 10.71 -9.89 -8.99
N LEU A 23 10.34 -10.50 -10.11
CA LEU A 23 9.00 -10.34 -10.68
C LEU A 23 7.93 -10.76 -9.66
N LEU A 24 6.81 -10.05 -9.65
CA LEU A 24 5.67 -10.36 -8.78
C LEU A 24 5.19 -11.80 -8.98
N MET A 25 5.12 -12.27 -10.22
CA MET A 25 4.69 -13.66 -10.53
C MET A 25 5.64 -14.73 -9.98
N LYS A 26 6.93 -14.42 -9.87
CA LYS A 26 7.88 -15.32 -9.21
C LYS A 26 7.66 -15.32 -7.70
N PHE A 27 7.45 -14.14 -7.13
CA PHE A 27 7.19 -13.99 -5.71
C PHE A 27 5.88 -14.67 -5.27
N THR A 28 4.80 -14.57 -6.06
CA THR A 28 3.53 -15.27 -5.78
C THR A 28 3.73 -16.78 -5.75
N LYS A 29 4.52 -17.32 -6.69
CA LYS A 29 4.87 -18.74 -6.72
C LYS A 29 5.71 -19.17 -5.52
N ASP A 30 6.71 -18.38 -5.13
CA ASP A 30 7.54 -18.64 -3.95
C ASP A 30 6.71 -18.62 -2.65
N CYS A 31 5.64 -17.82 -2.61
CA CYS A 31 4.65 -17.78 -1.54
C CYS A 31 3.60 -18.90 -1.61
N GLY A 32 3.50 -19.64 -2.72
CA GLY A 32 2.40 -20.58 -2.97
C GLY A 32 1.04 -19.88 -3.10
N ALA A 33 1.03 -18.62 -3.53
CA ALA A 33 -0.17 -17.81 -3.66
C ALA A 33 -0.79 -17.94 -5.07
N SER A 34 -2.11 -18.11 -5.12
CA SER A 34 -2.90 -18.12 -6.36
C SER A 34 -3.71 -16.85 -6.59
N ILE A 35 -3.70 -15.90 -5.64
CA ILE A 35 -4.50 -14.67 -5.69
C ILE A 35 -3.64 -13.46 -5.35
N ILE A 36 -3.75 -12.42 -6.17
CA ILE A 36 -3.24 -11.07 -5.90
C ILE A 36 -4.43 -10.16 -5.61
N ILE A 37 -4.42 -9.49 -4.46
CA ILE A 37 -5.44 -8.49 -4.12
C ILE A 37 -4.91 -7.09 -4.42
N ARG A 38 -5.68 -6.29 -5.15
CA ARG A 38 -5.37 -4.89 -5.49
C ARG A 38 -6.54 -3.98 -5.14
N GLY A 39 -6.23 -2.73 -4.77
CA GLY A 39 -7.23 -1.71 -4.49
C GLY A 39 -7.49 -0.83 -5.71
N LEU A 40 -8.76 -0.48 -5.97
CA LEU A 40 -9.15 0.52 -6.96
C LEU A 40 -9.81 1.70 -6.26
N ARG A 41 -9.29 2.92 -6.46
CA ARG A 41 -9.89 4.14 -5.88
C ARG A 41 -10.78 4.86 -6.87
N ALA A 42 -10.29 5.10 -8.08
CA ALA A 42 -11.01 5.83 -9.11
C ALA A 42 -10.78 5.21 -10.49
N VAL A 43 -11.56 5.66 -11.47
CA VAL A 43 -11.43 5.23 -12.88
C VAL A 43 -10.01 5.42 -13.42
N SER A 44 -9.26 6.41 -12.91
CA SER A 44 -7.87 6.64 -13.32
C SER A 44 -6.89 5.55 -12.87
N ASP A 45 -7.12 4.89 -11.73
CA ASP A 45 -6.26 3.77 -11.30
C ASP A 45 -6.55 2.52 -12.14
N PHE A 46 -7.79 2.39 -12.64
CA PHE A 46 -8.24 1.20 -13.35
C PHE A 46 -7.42 0.90 -14.59
N GLU A 47 -7.07 1.90 -15.41
CA GLU A 47 -6.34 1.64 -16.65
C GLU A 47 -4.97 1.01 -16.39
N TYR A 48 -4.23 1.56 -15.42
CA TYR A 48 -2.92 1.02 -15.02
C TYR A 48 -3.05 -0.38 -14.42
N GLU A 49 -3.98 -0.56 -13.48
CA GLU A 49 -4.21 -1.84 -12.82
C GLU A 49 -4.69 -2.93 -13.78
N PHE A 50 -5.53 -2.56 -14.75
CA PHE A 50 -6.05 -3.47 -15.77
C PHE A 50 -4.94 -3.95 -16.72
N GLN A 51 -4.07 -3.05 -17.18
CA GLN A 51 -2.90 -3.43 -17.97
C GLN A 51 -1.97 -4.38 -17.21
N MET A 52 -1.68 -4.07 -15.94
CA MET A 52 -0.83 -4.92 -15.10
C MET A 52 -1.45 -6.30 -14.87
N ALA A 53 -2.74 -6.38 -14.57
CA ALA A 53 -3.44 -7.64 -14.41
C ALA A 53 -3.42 -8.48 -15.70
N GLY A 54 -3.63 -7.85 -16.85
CA GLY A 54 -3.53 -8.52 -18.16
C GLY A 54 -2.13 -9.10 -18.42
N MET A 55 -1.08 -8.34 -18.08
CA MET A 55 0.29 -8.84 -18.18
C MET A 55 0.57 -10.01 -17.24
N ASN A 56 0.08 -9.94 -16.00
CA ASN A 56 0.28 -11.01 -15.00
C ASN A 56 -0.40 -12.32 -15.44
N VAL A 57 -1.63 -12.26 -15.94
CA VAL A 57 -2.34 -13.44 -16.47
C VAL A 57 -1.61 -14.06 -17.65
N HIS A 58 -0.97 -13.24 -18.50
CA HIS A 58 -0.16 -13.75 -19.59
C HIS A 58 1.12 -14.47 -19.11
N LEU A 59 1.72 -13.99 -18.02
CA LEU A 59 2.94 -14.58 -17.44
C LEU A 59 2.64 -15.87 -16.66
N ASP A 60 1.54 -15.90 -15.91
CA ASP A 60 1.10 -17.07 -15.16
C ASP A 60 -0.44 -17.07 -15.03
N PRO A 61 -1.15 -17.91 -15.81
CA PRO A 61 -2.61 -17.95 -15.82
C PRO A 61 -3.21 -18.63 -14.59
N GLU A 62 -2.40 -19.29 -13.73
CA GLU A 62 -2.89 -19.90 -12.49
C GLU A 62 -3.09 -18.89 -11.36
N VAL A 63 -2.63 -17.64 -11.55
CA VAL A 63 -2.74 -16.57 -10.56
C VAL A 63 -3.80 -15.56 -10.97
N GLU A 64 -4.81 -15.39 -10.13
CA GLU A 64 -5.90 -14.44 -10.33
C GLU A 64 -5.60 -13.09 -9.66
N THR A 65 -6.03 -12.00 -10.30
CA THR A 65 -6.01 -10.66 -9.67
C THR A 65 -7.43 -10.25 -9.30
N VAL A 66 -7.66 -10.00 -8.01
CA VAL A 66 -8.95 -9.55 -7.46
C VAL A 66 -8.86 -8.08 -7.06
N PHE A 67 -9.80 -7.29 -7.56
CA PHE A 67 -9.90 -5.86 -7.26
C PHE A 67 -10.93 -5.58 -6.17
N LEU A 68 -10.52 -4.83 -5.15
CA LEU A 68 -11.40 -4.32 -4.10
C LEU A 68 -11.52 -2.79 -4.24
N MET A 69 -12.76 -2.29 -4.26
CA MET A 69 -13.01 -0.86 -4.32
C MET A 69 -12.69 -0.19 -2.98
N ALA A 70 -12.00 0.94 -3.01
CA ALA A 70 -11.78 1.76 -1.83
C ALA A 70 -13.12 2.29 -1.28
N SER A 71 -13.20 2.48 0.03
CA SER A 71 -14.36 3.15 0.63
C SER A 71 -14.35 4.65 0.32
N GLU A 72 -15.52 5.29 0.31
CA GLU A 72 -15.64 6.73 0.04
C GLU A 72 -14.72 7.58 0.93
N GLN A 73 -14.54 7.18 2.18
CA GLN A 73 -13.72 7.89 3.17
C GLN A 73 -12.20 7.80 2.89
N THR A 74 -11.76 6.80 2.12
CA THR A 74 -10.34 6.54 1.85
C THR A 74 -9.97 6.73 0.38
N GLN A 75 -10.95 6.92 -0.50
CA GLN A 75 -10.78 7.01 -1.94
C GLN A 75 -9.82 8.14 -2.38
N PHE A 76 -9.81 9.26 -1.67
CA PHE A 76 -8.97 10.42 -1.99
C PHE A 76 -7.56 10.34 -1.39
N VAL A 77 -7.29 9.37 -0.51
CA VAL A 77 -6.00 9.27 0.17
C VAL A 77 -4.96 8.72 -0.81
N SER A 78 -3.83 9.43 -0.92
CA SER A 78 -2.65 8.94 -1.64
C SER A 78 -1.39 9.17 -0.81
N SER A 79 -0.48 8.19 -0.81
CA SER A 79 0.78 8.31 -0.09
C SER A 79 1.61 9.51 -0.56
N ARG A 80 1.48 9.92 -1.83
CA ARG A 80 2.14 11.11 -2.35
C ARG A 80 1.63 12.38 -1.66
N LEU A 81 0.31 12.60 -1.64
CA LEU A 81 -0.29 13.79 -1.03
C LEU A 81 -0.05 13.83 0.49
N VAL A 82 -0.19 12.70 1.17
CA VAL A 82 0.08 12.62 2.62
C VAL A 82 1.53 12.98 2.93
N LYS A 83 2.49 12.46 2.15
CA LYS A 83 3.91 12.81 2.31
C LYS A 83 4.16 14.29 2.04
N GLU A 84 3.50 14.88 1.04
CA GLU A 84 3.61 16.30 0.69
C GLU A 84 3.07 17.21 1.81
N ILE A 85 1.88 16.91 2.36
CA ILE A 85 1.31 17.61 3.51
C ILE A 85 2.29 17.58 4.69
N CYS A 86 2.81 16.39 5.01
CA CYS A 86 3.77 16.22 6.11
C CYS A 86 5.06 17.01 5.89
N LEU A 87 5.61 17.01 4.66
CA LEU A 87 6.81 17.76 4.30
C LEU A 87 6.62 19.27 4.44
N LEU A 88 5.40 19.77 4.18
CA LEU A 88 5.02 21.18 4.32
C LEU A 88 4.57 21.55 5.75
N GLY A 89 4.62 20.60 6.70
CA GLY A 89 4.26 20.84 8.10
C GLY A 89 2.75 20.81 8.40
N GLY A 90 1.94 20.29 7.48
CA GLY A 90 0.52 20.05 7.73
C GLY A 90 0.28 18.79 8.57
N ASP A 91 -0.91 18.72 9.20
CA ASP A 91 -1.29 17.55 9.98
C ASP A 91 -1.80 16.40 9.09
N ILE A 92 -1.45 15.17 9.47
CA ILE A 92 -1.79 13.95 8.75
C ILE A 92 -2.50 12.90 9.62
N THR A 93 -2.93 13.27 10.84
CA THR A 93 -3.54 12.36 11.82
C THR A 93 -4.68 11.54 11.23
N ASP A 94 -5.53 12.14 10.42
CA ASP A 94 -6.71 11.47 9.87
C ASP A 94 -6.42 10.58 8.66
N PHE A 95 -5.20 10.62 8.11
CA PHE A 95 -4.85 9.88 6.90
C PHE A 95 -4.01 8.63 7.16
N VAL A 96 -3.38 8.51 8.33
CA VAL A 96 -2.47 7.39 8.65
C VAL A 96 -2.58 6.95 10.11
N PRO A 97 -2.28 5.68 10.42
CA PRO A 97 -2.14 5.23 11.80
C PRO A 97 -1.06 6.00 12.57
N GLY A 98 -1.21 6.13 13.90
CA GLY A 98 -0.32 6.91 14.75
C GLY A 98 1.15 6.52 14.66
N ASN A 99 1.46 5.22 14.65
CA ASN A 99 2.83 4.71 14.48
C ASN A 99 3.45 5.09 13.12
N VAL A 100 2.64 5.22 12.06
CA VAL A 100 3.10 5.67 10.74
C VAL A 100 3.33 7.18 10.73
N LYS A 101 2.48 7.96 11.40
CA LYS A 101 2.66 9.41 11.57
C LYS A 101 4.00 9.73 12.24
N GLU A 102 4.28 9.07 13.37
CA GLU A 102 5.54 9.25 14.12
C GLU A 102 6.76 8.97 13.23
N ARG A 103 6.79 7.79 12.60
CA ARG A 103 7.86 7.37 11.67
C ARG A 103 8.05 8.36 10.51
N LEU A 104 6.97 8.90 9.96
CA LEU A 104 7.04 9.82 8.84
C LEU A 104 7.59 11.18 9.26
N LEU A 105 7.18 11.70 10.43
CA LEU A 105 7.71 12.95 10.98
C LEU A 105 9.22 12.84 11.26
N GLU A 106 9.67 11.74 11.89
CA GLU A 106 11.10 11.46 12.10
C GLU A 106 11.89 11.45 10.79
N ARG A 107 11.34 10.79 9.76
CA ARG A 107 11.96 10.70 8.44
C ARG A 107 12.10 12.08 7.79
N VAL A 108 11.07 12.92 7.86
CA VAL A 108 11.07 14.28 7.31
C VAL A 108 12.10 15.16 8.01
N GLU A 109 12.17 15.09 9.34
CA GLU A 109 13.14 15.87 10.12
C GLU A 109 14.58 15.48 9.77
N THR A 110 14.84 14.18 9.62
CA THR A 110 16.14 13.66 9.16
C THR A 110 16.52 14.19 7.77
N GLU A 111 15.58 14.28 6.83
CA GLU A 111 15.83 14.81 5.48
C GLU A 111 16.09 16.32 5.48
N ARG A 112 15.38 17.09 6.33
CA ARG A 112 15.62 18.53 6.49
C ARG A 112 17.03 18.81 6.99
N GLN A 113 17.48 18.07 8.01
CA GLN A 113 18.83 18.21 8.56
C GLN A 113 19.92 17.88 7.52
N LYS A 114 19.72 16.85 6.68
CA LYS A 114 20.63 16.53 5.57
C LYS A 114 20.72 17.64 4.54
N ASN A 115 19.59 18.29 4.23
CA ASN A 115 19.54 19.38 3.25
C ASN A 115 20.08 20.71 3.80
N SER A 116 20.03 20.96 5.11
CA SER A 116 20.66 22.13 5.73
C SER A 116 22.17 22.01 5.90
N ASN A 117 22.71 20.78 5.93
CA ASN A 117 24.15 20.50 6.02
C ASN A 117 24.83 20.33 4.66
N LYS A 118 24.13 20.60 3.56
CA LYS A 118 24.63 20.50 2.18
C LYS A 118 24.63 21.87 1.53
#